data_AF-A0ABD5TS53-F1
#
_entry.id   AF-A0ABD5TS53-F1
#
_cell.length_a   1.000
_cell.length_b   1.000
_cell.length_c   1.000
_cell.angle_alpha   90.00
_cell.angle_beta   90.00
_cell.angle_gamma   90.00
#
_symmetry.space_group_name_H-M   'P 1'
#
loop_
_entity.id
_entity.type
_entity.pdbx_description
1 polymer ?
#
loop_
_entity_poly.entity_id
_entity_poly.type
_entity_poly.pdbx_seq_one_letter_code
_entity_poly.pdbx_strand_id
1 'polypeptide(L)' 'MTDRSSEPSPDRDDGSDGSDLGVGIAIGISIGTAIGVATDDLALWLPMGVAIGAGIGAALDR' A
#
# COMPACT_ATOMS: atom_id res chain seq x y z
N MET A 1 -36.67 7.16 27.90
CA MET A 1 -35.74 6.12 28.40
C MET A 1 -34.94 5.66 27.19
N THR A 2 -33.95 6.45 26.77
CA THR A 2 -32.53 6.20 27.05
C THR A 2 -32.08 4.82 26.58
N ASP A 3 -31.46 4.77 25.41
CA ASP A 3 -30.07 4.33 25.25
C ASP A 3 -29.66 4.67 23.80
N ARG A 4 -28.83 5.69 23.54
CA ARG A 4 -27.38 5.81 23.73
C ARG A 4 -26.59 4.77 22.92
N SER A 5 -25.75 5.32 22.04
CA SER A 5 -24.53 4.72 21.52
C SER A 5 -24.67 3.41 20.76
N SER A 6 -24.77 3.54 19.45
CA SER A 6 -24.02 2.66 18.56
C SER A 6 -23.49 3.53 17.43
N GLU A 7 -22.55 4.41 17.78
CA GLU A 7 -21.61 4.94 16.79
C GLU A 7 -20.86 3.73 16.24
N PRO A 8 -20.91 3.46 14.93
CA PRO A 8 -19.97 2.52 14.33
C PRO A 8 -18.59 3.14 14.56
N SER A 9 -17.84 2.56 15.50
CA SER A 9 -16.41 2.83 15.59
C SER A 9 -15.83 2.45 14.23
N PRO A 10 -14.98 3.26 13.61
CA PRO A 10 -14.35 2.88 12.36
C PRO A 10 -13.50 1.65 12.69
N ASP A 11 -14.03 0.47 12.38
CA ASP A 11 -13.27 -0.77 12.28
C ASP A 11 -12.11 -0.43 11.35
N ARG A 12 -10.94 -0.26 11.96
CA ARG A 12 -9.70 -0.13 11.22
C ARG A 12 -9.53 -1.48 10.57
N ASP A 13 -9.78 -1.49 9.27
CA ASP A 13 -9.49 -2.57 8.33
C ASP A 13 -8.02 -2.97 8.56
N ASP A 14 -7.84 -3.95 9.43
CA ASP A 14 -6.56 -4.56 9.77
C ASP A 14 -6.23 -5.48 8.60
N GLY A 15 -5.76 -4.85 7.51
CA GLY A 15 -5.31 -5.52 6.31
C GLY A 15 -4.00 -6.23 6.60
N SER A 16 -4.05 -7.43 7.18
CA SER A 16 -2.81 -8.17 7.43
C SER A 16 -2.97 -9.69 7.49
N ASP A 17 -3.56 -10.27 6.45
CA ASP A 17 -3.35 -11.68 6.09
C ASP A 17 -2.91 -11.74 4.61
N GLY A 18 -1.75 -11.15 4.36
CA GLY A 18 -1.15 -10.86 3.04
C GLY A 18 -0.08 -9.76 3.14
N SER A 19 0.48 -9.61 4.35
CA SER A 19 1.25 -8.49 4.86
C SER A 19 2.45 -8.16 3.98
N ASP A 20 3.17 -9.17 3.54
CA ASP A 20 4.46 -9.00 2.90
C ASP A 20 4.32 -8.53 1.45
N LEU A 21 3.31 -9.04 0.73
CA LEU A 21 2.96 -8.55 -0.60
C LEU A 21 2.43 -7.11 -0.55
N GLY A 22 1.52 -6.80 0.38
CA GLY A 22 0.97 -5.45 0.55
C GLY A 22 2.04 -4.42 0.93
N VAL A 23 2.93 -4.78 1.85
CA VAL A 23 4.07 -3.94 2.28
C VAL A 23 5.04 -3.72 1.12
N GLY A 24 5.36 -4.76 0.35
CA GLY A 24 6.21 -4.63 -0.84
C GLY A 24 5.65 -3.64 -1.85
N ILE A 25 4.36 -3.77 -2.20
CA ILE A 25 3.66 -2.85 -3.10
C ILE A 25 3.67 -1.42 -2.55
N ALA A 26 3.39 -1.22 -1.26
CA ALA A 26 3.39 0.11 -0.64
C ALA A 26 4.76 0.80 -0.71
N ILE A 27 5.84 0.06 -0.45
CA ILE A 27 7.22 0.55 -0.57
C ILE A 27 7.54 0.88 -2.04
N GLY A 28 7.18 0.00 -2.96
CA GLY A 28 7.39 0.20 -4.39
C GLY A 28 6.68 1.44 -4.95
N ILE A 29 5.42 1.64 -4.58
CA ILE A 29 4.62 2.80 -4.99
C ILE A 29 5.18 4.09 -4.39
N SER A 30 5.55 4.10 -3.11
CA SER A 30 6.08 5.31 -2.46
C SER A 30 7.41 5.75 -3.09
N ILE A 31 8.33 4.82 -3.36
CA ILE A 31 9.59 5.13 -4.06
C ILE A 31 9.35 5.52 -5.52
N GLY A 32 8.56 4.74 -6.26
CA GLY A 32 8.26 5.00 -7.67
C GLY A 32 7.55 6.34 -7.88
N THR A 33 6.65 6.72 -6.97
CA THR A 33 5.98 8.02 -7.01
C THR A 33 6.94 9.15 -6.68
N ALA A 34 7.79 9.00 -5.65
CA ALA A 34 8.78 10.03 -5.29
C ALA A 34 9.75 10.32 -6.46
N ILE A 35 10.26 9.27 -7.10
CA ILE A 35 11.16 9.41 -8.26
C ILE A 35 10.39 9.95 -9.47
N GLY A 36 9.19 9.43 -9.74
CA GLY A 36 8.37 9.87 -10.88
C GLY A 36 7.97 11.34 -10.78
N VAL A 37 7.64 11.85 -9.59
CA VAL A 37 7.41 13.29 -9.36
C VAL A 37 8.70 14.09 -9.53
N ALA A 38 9.82 13.60 -9.01
CA ALA A 38 11.11 14.29 -9.14
C ALA A 38 11.61 14.36 -10.60
N THR A 39 11.20 13.39 -11.43
CA THR A 39 11.61 13.27 -12.84
C THR A 39 10.54 13.78 -13.81
N ASP A 40 9.37 14.22 -13.32
CA ASP A 40 8.19 14.60 -14.12
C ASP A 40 7.66 13.47 -15.03
N ASP A 41 8.01 12.20 -14.73
CA ASP A 41 7.77 11.01 -15.57
C ASP A 41 7.06 9.88 -14.80
N LEU A 42 5.90 10.18 -14.22
CA LEU A 42 5.11 9.20 -13.46
C LEU A 42 4.66 8.00 -14.30
N ALA A 43 4.44 8.20 -15.61
CA ALA A 43 3.98 7.13 -16.51
C ALA A 43 4.99 5.98 -16.61
N LEU A 44 6.29 6.27 -16.51
CA LEU A 44 7.35 5.28 -16.53
C LEU A 44 7.66 4.74 -15.12
N TRP A 45 7.75 5.64 -14.15
CA TRP A 45 8.22 5.29 -12.80
C TRP A 45 7.17 4.58 -11.93
N LEU A 46 5.88 4.84 -12.13
CA LEU A 46 4.81 4.18 -11.38
C LEU A 46 4.72 2.67 -11.66
N PRO A 47 4.64 2.17 -12.92
CA PRO A 47 4.61 0.73 -13.18
C PRO A 47 5.92 0.05 -12.75
N MET A 48 7.06 0.74 -12.86
CA MET A 48 8.34 0.24 -12.36
C MET A 48 8.33 0.07 -10.84
N GLY A 49 7.84 1.07 -10.10
CA GLY A 49 7.69 1.02 -8.65
C GLY A 49 6.78 -0.11 -8.19
N VAL A 50 5.63 -0.30 -8.86
CA VAL A 50 4.70 -1.41 -8.58
C VAL A 50 5.35 -2.76 -8.89
N ALA A 51 6.05 -2.92 -10.01
CA ALA A 51 6.71 -4.17 -10.37
C ALA A 51 7.81 -4.56 -9.38
N ILE A 52 8.63 -3.59 -8.94
CA ILE A 52 9.66 -3.79 -7.92
C ILE A 52 9.01 -4.13 -6.57
N GLY A 53 8.00 -3.38 -6.17
CA GLY A 53 7.27 -3.60 -4.92
C GLY A 53 6.59 -4.97 -4.87
N ALA A 54 5.93 -5.37 -5.96
CA ALA A 54 5.33 -6.69 -6.12
C ALA A 54 6.38 -7.80 -6.05
N GLY A 55 7.53 -7.61 -6.73
CA GLY A 55 8.62 -8.58 -6.72
C GLY A 55 9.25 -8.76 -5.34
N ILE A 56 9.46 -7.67 -4.60
CA ILE A 56 9.94 -7.71 -3.22
C ILE A 56 8.89 -8.36 -2.32
N GLY A 57 7.64 -7.93 -2.42
CA GLY A 57 6.55 -8.47 -1.62
C GLY A 57 6.35 -9.98 -1.84
N ALA A 58 6.37 -10.43 -3.10
CA ALA A 58 6.31 -11.85 -3.45
C ALA A 58 7.57 -12.64 -3.03
N ALA A 59 8.74 -11.99 -2.95
CA ALA A 59 9.96 -12.62 -2.44
C ALA A 59 9.96 -12.78 -0.91
N LEU A 60 9.26 -11.87 -0.22
CA LEU A 60 9.08 -11.89 1.24
C LEU A 60 7.92 -12.78 1.69
N ASP A 61 6.92 -12.99 0.82
CA ASP A 61 5.73 -13.85 1.03
C ASP A 61 6.05 -15.37 1.06
N ARG A 62 7.32 -15.76 1.04
CA ARG A 62 7.75 -17.18 1.11
C ARG A 62 8.13 -17.61 2.52
#